data_AF-A0A959UMR7-F1
#
_entry.id   AF-A0A959UMR7-F1
#
_cell.length_a   1.000
_cell.length_b   1.000
_cell.length_c   1.000
_cell.angle_alpha   90.00
_cell.angle_beta   90.00
_cell.angle_gamma   90.00
#
_symmetry.space_group_name_H-M   'P 1'
#
loop_
_entity.id
_entity.type
_entity.pdbx_description
1 polymer ?
#
loop_
_entity_poly.entity_id
_entity_poly.type
_entity_poly.pdbx_seq_one_letter_code
_entity_poly.pdbx_strand_id
1 'polypeptide(L)' 'MSSFINISDASTIAIHSLALIANTERSLNANKIAEVTHFSRNHLAKVLHILVKHKYLDSLRGPNGGF' A
#
# COMPACT_ATOMS: atom_id res chain seq x y z
N MET A 1 -10.77 -11.07 9.90
CA MET A 1 -11.90 -10.25 10.35
C MET A 1 -13.18 -10.88 9.81
N SER A 2 -14.20 -11.15 10.62
CA SER A 2 -15.48 -11.70 10.14
C SER A 2 -16.53 -10.59 10.05
N SER A 3 -16.69 -10.00 8.87
CA SER A 3 -17.69 -8.99 8.56
C SER A 3 -18.82 -9.58 7.72
N PHE A 4 -20.05 -9.08 7.90
CA PHE A 4 -21.24 -9.46 7.11
C PHE A 4 -21.00 -9.32 5.59
N ILE A 5 -20.11 -8.41 5.20
CA ILE A 5 -19.58 -8.26 3.86
C ILE A 5 -18.17 -8.82 3.85
N ASN A 6 -17.89 -9.79 2.98
CA ASN A 6 -16.55 -10.36 2.87
C ASN A 6 -15.64 -9.42 2.06
N ILE A 7 -14.80 -8.65 2.75
CA ILE A 7 -13.75 -7.83 2.15
C ILE A 7 -12.44 -8.58 2.31
N SER A 8 -11.73 -8.80 1.21
CA SER A 8 -10.42 -9.46 1.26
C SER A 8 -9.41 -8.57 1.98
N ASP A 9 -8.49 -9.19 2.73
CA ASP A 9 -7.38 -8.45 3.37
C ASP A 9 -6.58 -7.62 2.34
N ALA A 10 -6.40 -8.14 1.12
CA ALA A 10 -5.72 -7.42 0.04
C ALA A 10 -6.46 -6.14 -0.38
N SER A 11 -7.80 -6.18 -0.44
CA SER A 11 -8.62 -5.00 -0.71
C SER A 11 -8.49 -3.96 0.40
N THR A 12 -8.55 -4.39 1.66
CA THR A 12 -8.36 -3.49 2.81
C THR A 12 -7.00 -2.82 2.78
N ILE A 13 -5.93 -3.60 2.54
CA ILE A 13 -4.56 -3.09 2.41
C ILE A 13 -4.47 -2.08 1.26
N ALA A 14 -5.01 -2.39 0.09
CA ALA A 14 -4.96 -1.53 -1.07
C ALA A 14 -5.61 -0.17 -0.80
N ILE A 15 -6.83 -0.17 -0.25
CA ILE A 15 -7.60 1.06 0.02
C ILE A 15 -6.85 1.95 1.02
N HIS A 16 -6.41 1.39 2.15
CA HIS A 16 -5.71 2.16 3.18
C HIS A 16 -4.35 2.67 2.69
N SER A 17 -3.62 1.88 1.89
CA SER A 17 -2.32 2.29 1.34
C SER A 17 -2.48 3.41 0.32
N LEU A 18 -3.44 3.30 -0.60
CA LEU A 18 -3.73 4.35 -1.58
C LEU A 18 -4.18 5.65 -0.91
N ALA A 19 -5.07 5.55 0.08
CA ALA A 19 -5.52 6.72 0.84
C ALA A 19 -4.36 7.41 1.58
N LEU A 20 -3.44 6.62 2.16
CA LEU A 20 -2.26 7.17 2.82
C LEU A 20 -1.31 7.87 1.84
N ILE A 21 -1.01 7.23 0.70
CA ILE A 21 -0.12 7.78 -0.34
C ILE A 21 -0.73 9.05 -0.96
N ALA A 22 -2.04 9.06 -1.21
CA ALA A 22 -2.73 10.22 -1.77
C ALA A 22 -2.76 11.43 -0.83
N ASN A 23 -2.64 11.21 0.49
CA ASN A 23 -2.71 12.25 1.50
C ASN A 23 -1.32 12.78 1.93
N THR A 24 -0.26 12.48 1.19
CA THR A 24 1.11 12.94 1.47
C THR A 24 1.73 13.57 0.23
N GLU A 25 2.50 14.64 0.42
CA GLU A 25 3.29 15.26 -0.65
C GLU A 25 4.64 14.55 -0.86
N ARG A 26 5.01 13.63 0.03
CA ARG A 26 6.26 12.86 -0.02
C ARG A 26 5.99 11.43 -0.44
N SER A 27 6.84 10.93 -1.33
CA SER A 27 6.92 9.51 -1.71
C SER A 27 7.12 8.63 -0.47
N LEU A 28 6.32 7.57 -0.36
CA LEU A 28 6.39 6.64 0.76
C LEU A 28 6.85 5.27 0.27
N ASN A 29 7.85 4.70 0.95
CA ASN A 29 8.25 3.32 0.70
C ASN A 29 7.38 2.34 1.50
N ALA A 30 7.43 1.05 1.11
CA ALA A 30 6.64 0.00 1.76
C ALA A 30 6.93 -0.16 3.26
N ASN A 31 8.12 0.21 3.76
CA ASN A 31 8.39 0.20 5.20
C ASN A 31 7.53 1.23 5.92
N LYS A 32 7.52 2.47 5.41
CA LYS A 32 6.82 3.55 6.08
C LYS A 32 5.31 3.32 6.05
N ILE A 33 4.80 2.83 4.92
CA ILE A 33 3.40 2.45 4.79
C ILE A 33 3.05 1.34 5.78
N ALA A 34 3.88 0.30 5.93
CA ALA A 34 3.66 -0.78 6.90
C ALA A 34 3.70 -0.28 8.36
N GLU A 35 4.61 0.64 8.68
CA GLU A 35 4.73 1.25 10.00
C GLU A 35 3.46 2.02 10.38
N VAL A 36 2.91 2.80 9.44
CA VAL A 36 1.71 3.63 9.67
C VAL A 36 0.42 2.81 9.65
N THR A 37 0.32 1.82 8.76
CA THR A 37 -0.89 1.00 8.59
C THR A 37 -0.92 -0.24 9.48
N HIS A 38 0.19 -0.58 10.12
CA HIS A 38 0.40 -1.80 10.91
C HIS A 38 0.20 -3.12 10.14
N PHE A 39 0.13 -3.08 8.80
CA PHE A 39 0.07 -4.29 7.99
C PHE A 39 1.45 -4.95 7.88
N SER A 40 1.46 -6.28 7.72
CA SER A 40 2.71 -6.99 7.47
C SER A 40 3.34 -6.51 6.16
N ARG A 41 4.63 -6.18 6.21
CA ARG A 41 5.37 -5.67 5.06
C ARG A 41 5.29 -6.59 3.85
N ASN A 42 5.32 -7.91 4.08
CA ASN A 42 5.28 -8.92 3.02
C ASN A 42 3.94 -8.92 2.28
N HIS A 43 2.83 -8.82 3.02
CA HIS A 43 1.50 -8.79 2.42
C HIS A 43 1.27 -7.46 1.70
N LEU A 44 1.63 -6.36 2.36
CA LEU A 44 1.58 -5.01 1.79
C LEU A 44 2.37 -4.91 0.48
N ALA A 45 3.62 -5.37 0.44
CA ALA A 45 4.45 -5.28 -0.76
C ALA A 45 3.82 -6.00 -1.97
N LYS A 46 3.21 -7.17 -1.76
CA LYS A 46 2.49 -7.89 -2.83
C LYS A 46 1.31 -7.05 -3.35
N VAL A 47 0.55 -6.42 -2.46
CA VAL A 47 -0.59 -5.58 -2.85
C VAL A 47 -0.13 -4.31 -3.57
N LEU A 48 0.90 -3.62 -3.08
CA LEU A 48 1.47 -2.44 -3.74
C LEU A 48 2.00 -2.79 -5.14
N HIS A 49 2.62 -3.96 -5.32
CA HIS A 49 3.03 -4.43 -6.65
C HIS A 49 1.85 -4.70 -7.59
N ILE A 50 0.73 -5.24 -7.08
CA ILE A 50 -0.50 -5.39 -7.87
C ILE A 50 -1.02 -4.02 -8.31
N LEU A 51 -1.02 -3.02 -7.41
CA LEU A 51 -1.45 -1.65 -7.74
C LEU A 51 -0.56 -1.02 -8.81
N VAL A 52 0.76 -1.17 -8.72
CA VAL A 52 1.68 -0.70 -9.77
C VAL A 52 1.42 -1.40 -11.11
N LYS A 53 1.25 -2.73 -11.10
CA LYS A 53 0.95 -3.50 -12.32
C LYS A 53 -0.32 -2.99 -13.02
N HIS A 54 -1.32 -2.56 -12.25
CA HIS A 54 -2.57 -2.01 -12.75
C HIS A 54 -2.58 -0.48 -12.90
N LYS A 55 -1.41 0.18 -12.76
CA LYS A 55 -1.21 1.63 -12.95
C LYS A 55 -2.01 2.51 -11.96
N TYR A 56 -2.29 1.99 -10.77
CA TYR A 56 -2.83 2.79 -9.66
C TYR A 56 -1.74 3.51 -8.86
N LEU A 57 -0.49 3.04 -8.96
CA LEU A 57 0.68 3.62 -8.32
C LEU A 57 1.86 3.59 -9.30
N ASP A 58 2.75 4.57 -9.19
CA ASP A 58 4.08 4.48 -9.75
C ASP A 58 5.05 3.95 -8.69
N SER A 59 6.20 3.42 -9.12
CA SER A 59 7.24 2.98 -8.19
C SER A 59 8.59 3.53 -8.62
N LEU A 60 9.13 4.42 -7.79
CA LEU A 60 10.44 5.02 -7.99
C LEU A 60 11.49 4.25 -7.18
N ARG A 61 12.64 3.96 -7.80
CA ARG A 61 13.77 3.31 -7.14
C ARG A 61 14.78 4.34 -6.64
N GLY A 62 15.57 3.96 -5.64
CA GLY A 62 16.64 4.78 -5.07
C GLY A 62 16.39 5.20 -3.62
N PRO A 63 17.31 5.95 -3.00
CA PRO A 63 17.23 6.34 -1.59
C PRO A 63 16.00 7.21 -1.26
N ASN A 64 15.52 7.99 -2.23
CA ASN A 64 14.30 8.79 -2.12
C ASN A 64 13.12 8.18 -2.90
N GLY A 65 13.24 6.91 -3.27
CA GLY A 65 12.19 6.18 -3.99
C GLY A 65 11.00 5.82 -3.11
N GLY A 66 9.99 5.19 -3.71
CA GLY A 66 8.73 4.85 -3.06
C GLY A 66 7.59 4.80 -4.05
N PHE A 67 6.38 4.97 -3.52
CA PHE A 67 5.11 5.01 -4.24
C PHE A 67 4.44 6.37 -4.02
#